data_AF-A0AAD4EEZ2-F1
#
_entry.id   AF-A0AAD4EEZ2-F1
#
_cell.length_a   1.000
_cell.length_b   1.000
_cell.length_c   1.000
_cell.angle_alpha   90.00
_cell.angle_beta   90.00
_cell.angle_gamma   90.00
#
_symmetry.space_group_name_H-M   'P 1'
#
loop_
_entity.id
_entity.type
_entity.pdbx_description
1 polymer ?
#
loop_
_entity_poly.entity_id
_entity_poly.type
_entity_poly.pdbx_seq_one_letter_code
_entity_poly.pdbx_strand_id
1 'polypeptide(L)'
;MANTTKTAVCLTSSTAVAVSQSATTKMQPPAKKFLPTLYLWAGSQNDLWQFLDAPLVKALQSIYDVVYSEESDLDYKVTAQGSVFGVATQRLAEWRSNFGSTGLAIMMDFFTRNADTDPETLADVLLEDFAFIYEDMENLDPMQAFRSPFMLQLFATAHLHAILGHVEVPALKTYVLSVVGMTGVIGICAASLERAIKRLRVNAIDIDVDTLDLGPAQMKRKLRTPKTFNKATGKDSTTENAFSINNWGSVTASYVVAIKAKGDDYMRTTTLTARKLLKKLGSVGLQKYFRTDDDGSEAVDIRAILW
;
A
#
# COMPACT_ATOMS: atom_id res chain seq x y z
N MET A 1 13.10 62.65 59.57
CA MET A 1 14.03 62.47 58.44
C MET A 1 14.92 61.27 58.76
N ALA A 2 14.90 60.28 57.86
CA ALA A 2 15.82 59.16 57.60
C ALA A 2 16.70 58.55 58.73
N ASN A 3 16.54 57.24 59.00
CA ASN A 3 17.47 56.15 58.57
C ASN A 3 17.13 54.83 59.32
N THR A 4 16.62 53.80 58.65
CA THR A 4 17.27 52.62 58.00
C THR A 4 17.73 51.46 58.93
N THR A 5 17.07 50.32 58.66
CA THR A 5 17.54 48.92 58.63
C THR A 5 17.98 48.19 59.91
N LYS A 6 17.28 47.10 60.22
CA LYS A 6 17.91 45.77 60.42
C LYS A 6 16.98 44.63 60.03
N THR A 7 17.60 43.69 59.33
CA THR A 7 17.11 42.57 58.52
C THR A 7 16.53 41.43 59.37
N ALA A 8 15.41 40.85 58.93
CA ALA A 8 14.87 39.59 59.44
C ALA A 8 14.96 38.51 58.36
N VAL A 9 15.62 37.40 58.69
CA VAL A 9 15.66 36.17 57.89
C VAL A 9 14.54 35.26 58.40
N CYS A 10 13.60 34.92 57.52
CA CYS A 10 12.54 33.94 57.75
C CYS A 10 12.56 32.96 56.58
N LEU A 11 12.87 31.69 56.83
CA LEU A 11 12.61 30.61 55.88
C LEU A 11 12.01 29.43 56.64
N THR A 12 10.75 29.17 56.28
CA THR A 12 9.86 28.14 56.80
C THR A 12 10.10 26.81 56.10
N SER A 13 9.93 25.73 56.87
CA SER A 13 9.77 24.36 56.39
C SER A 13 8.41 24.18 55.70
N SER A 14 8.36 23.56 54.52
CA SER A 14 7.16 22.85 54.07
C SER A 14 7.47 21.81 53.00
N THR A 15 6.96 20.61 53.26
CA THR A 15 7.11 19.33 52.55
C THR A 15 6.41 19.38 51.19
N ALA A 16 7.15 19.12 50.10
CA ALA A 16 6.57 19.01 48.77
C ALA A 16 6.08 17.58 48.51
N VAL A 17 4.75 17.43 48.40
CA VAL A 17 4.08 16.22 47.90
C VAL A 17 4.22 16.19 46.38
N ALA A 18 4.82 15.13 45.85
CA ALA A 18 4.94 14.90 44.42
C ALA A 18 3.57 14.49 43.82
N VAL A 19 3.00 15.35 42.98
CA VAL A 19 1.86 15.01 42.12
C VAL A 19 2.41 14.31 40.88
N SER A 20 2.09 13.02 40.72
CA SER A 20 2.38 12.27 39.50
C SER A 20 1.51 12.79 38.36
N GLN A 21 2.13 13.39 37.34
CA GLN A 21 1.45 13.72 36.09
C GLN A 21 1.31 12.44 35.25
N SER A 22 0.09 11.92 35.12
CA SER A 22 -0.22 10.91 34.11
C SER A 22 -0.21 11.57 32.74
N ALA A 23 0.64 11.06 31.85
CA ALA A 23 0.68 11.47 30.46
C ALA A 23 -0.64 11.07 29.78
N THR A 24 -1.45 12.05 29.43
CA THR A 24 -2.63 11.87 28.58
C THR A 24 -2.19 11.53 27.17
N THR A 25 -2.07 10.23 26.90
CA THR A 25 -1.97 9.72 25.53
C THR A 25 -3.27 10.11 24.82
N LYS A 26 -3.21 11.04 23.86
CA LYS A 26 -4.37 11.40 23.03
C LYS A 26 -4.90 10.13 22.36
N MET A 27 -6.01 9.57 22.87
CA MET A 27 -6.71 8.45 22.23
C MET A 27 -7.11 8.89 20.83
N GLN A 28 -6.60 8.19 19.81
CA GLN A 28 -7.10 8.33 18.46
C GLN A 28 -8.51 7.72 18.37
N PRO A 29 -9.45 8.34 17.64
CA PRO A 29 -10.81 7.82 17.52
C PRO A 29 -10.81 6.40 16.94
N PRO A 30 -11.69 5.50 17.41
CA PRO A 30 -11.73 4.07 17.02
C PRO A 30 -11.71 3.82 15.51
N ALA A 31 -12.38 4.67 14.73
CA ALA A 31 -12.38 4.60 13.27
C ALA A 31 -10.98 4.70 12.63
N LYS A 32 -10.03 5.38 13.29
CA LYS A 32 -8.63 5.51 12.84
C LYS A 32 -7.78 4.27 13.15
N LYS A 33 -8.29 3.29 13.89
CA LYS A 33 -7.61 2.03 14.23
C LYS A 33 -8.24 0.83 13.51
N PHE A 34 -9.56 0.84 13.35
CA PHE A 34 -10.32 -0.26 12.76
C PHE A 34 -9.89 -0.56 11.31
N LEU A 35 -9.97 0.43 10.42
CA LEU A 35 -9.64 0.23 9.00
C LEU A 35 -8.17 -0.13 8.74
N PRO A 36 -7.18 0.54 9.36
CA PRO A 36 -5.78 0.12 9.23
C PRO A 36 -5.54 -1.34 9.62
N THR A 37 -6.20 -1.80 10.68
CA THR A 37 -6.08 -3.19 11.16
C THR A 37 -6.76 -4.16 10.20
N LEU A 38 -7.92 -3.79 9.65
CA LEU A 38 -8.61 -4.56 8.62
C LEU A 38 -7.75 -4.69 7.35
N TYR A 39 -7.16 -3.59 6.88
CA TYR A 39 -6.31 -3.60 5.70
C TYR A 39 -5.05 -4.45 5.92
N LEU A 40 -4.47 -4.43 7.12
CA LEU A 40 -3.35 -5.29 7.47
C LEU A 40 -3.73 -6.77 7.38
N TRP A 41 -4.87 -7.17 7.97
CA TRP A 41 -5.36 -8.54 7.87
C TRP A 41 -5.66 -8.93 6.42
N ALA A 42 -6.34 -8.06 5.66
CA ALA A 42 -6.71 -8.30 4.27
C ALA A 42 -5.49 -8.43 3.35
N GLY A 43 -4.45 -7.61 3.58
CA GLY A 43 -3.19 -7.67 2.83
C GLY A 43 -2.41 -8.98 3.02
N SER A 44 -2.66 -9.68 4.11
CA SER A 44 -2.04 -10.98 4.39
C SER A 44 -2.73 -12.18 3.77
N GLN A 45 -3.90 -12.00 3.15
CA GLN A 45 -4.61 -13.07 2.50
C GLN A 45 -3.94 -13.44 1.17
N ASN A 46 -4.03 -14.71 0.77
CA ASN A 46 -3.52 -15.16 -0.54
C ASN A 46 -4.41 -14.64 -1.68
N ASP A 47 -5.71 -14.53 -1.43
CA ASP A 47 -6.67 -13.93 -2.35
C ASP A 47 -7.15 -12.60 -1.78
N LEU A 48 -6.76 -11.51 -2.46
CA LEU A 48 -7.16 -10.14 -2.13
C LEU A 48 -8.41 -9.74 -2.89
N TRP A 49 -8.82 -10.52 -3.89
CA TRP A 49 -9.92 -10.21 -4.76
C TRP A 49 -11.26 -10.68 -4.20
N GLN A 50 -11.26 -11.76 -3.44
CA GLN A 50 -12.45 -12.27 -2.76
C GLN A 50 -12.13 -12.69 -1.33
N PHE A 51 -12.81 -12.06 -0.37
CA PHE A 51 -12.81 -12.50 1.00
C PHE A 51 -14.07 -13.30 1.24
N LEU A 52 -13.93 -14.54 1.70
CA LEU A 52 -15.08 -15.34 2.12
C LEU A 52 -15.75 -14.68 3.33
N ASP A 53 -17.09 -14.64 3.32
CA ASP A 53 -17.88 -13.97 4.35
C ASP A 53 -17.55 -14.44 5.75
N ALA A 54 -17.46 -15.76 5.99
CA ALA A 54 -17.22 -16.30 7.32
C ALA A 54 -15.84 -15.91 7.90
N PRO A 55 -14.71 -16.09 7.18
CA PRO A 55 -13.41 -15.55 7.59
C PRO A 55 -13.41 -14.03 7.80
N LEU A 56 -14.05 -13.27 6.91
CA LEU A 56 -14.11 -11.81 7.02
C LEU A 56 -14.91 -11.37 8.25
N VAL A 57 -16.08 -11.96 8.51
CA VAL A 57 -16.88 -11.70 9.71
C VAL A 57 -16.07 -12.01 10.97
N LYS A 58 -15.35 -13.14 11.01
CA LYS A 58 -14.49 -13.50 12.14
C LYS A 58 -13.38 -12.49 12.38
N ALA A 59 -12.73 -12.03 11.31
CA ALA A 59 -11.70 -11.01 11.39
C ALA A 59 -12.27 -9.66 11.87
N LEU A 60 -13.39 -9.24 11.31
CA LEU A 60 -14.08 -8.00 11.70
C LEU A 60 -14.51 -8.03 13.16
N GLN A 61 -15.06 -9.14 13.65
CA GLN A 61 -15.38 -9.29 15.07
C GLN A 61 -14.14 -9.14 15.94
N SER A 62 -13.06 -9.87 15.61
CA SER A 62 -11.82 -9.82 16.39
C SER A 62 -11.21 -8.41 16.44
N ILE A 63 -11.31 -7.65 15.35
CA ILE A 63 -10.86 -6.25 15.29
C ILE A 63 -11.81 -5.35 16.07
N TYR A 64 -13.12 -5.56 15.95
CA TYR A 64 -14.14 -4.78 16.65
C TYR A 64 -13.96 -4.89 18.16
N ASP A 65 -13.82 -6.11 18.66
CA ASP A 65 -13.64 -6.40 20.09
C ASP A 65 -12.44 -5.64 20.66
N VAL A 66 -11.31 -5.59 19.94
CA VAL A 66 -10.11 -4.89 20.40
C VAL A 66 -10.20 -3.38 20.26
N VAL A 67 -10.82 -2.88 19.18
CA VAL A 67 -10.85 -1.44 18.88
C VAL A 67 -11.89 -0.71 19.72
N TYR A 68 -12.98 -1.40 20.08
CA TYR A 68 -14.13 -0.82 20.80
C TYR A 68 -14.29 -1.34 22.24
N SER A 69 -13.44 -2.27 22.73
CA SER A 69 -13.52 -2.84 24.09
C SER A 69 -13.61 -1.80 25.22
N GLU A 70 -12.99 -0.63 25.06
CA GLU A 70 -12.95 0.40 26.10
C GLU A 70 -14.15 1.35 26.06
N GLU A 71 -14.82 1.46 24.91
CA GLU A 71 -15.88 2.46 24.69
C GLU A 71 -17.29 1.87 24.73
N SER A 72 -17.43 0.54 24.75
CA SER A 72 -18.73 -0.09 24.62
C SER A 72 -18.95 -1.24 25.60
N ASP A 73 -19.87 -1.03 26.56
CA ASP A 73 -20.67 -2.07 27.23
C ASP A 73 -21.61 -2.82 26.23
N LEU A 74 -21.35 -2.72 24.92
CA LEU A 74 -22.19 -3.29 23.87
C LEU A 74 -21.63 -4.64 23.45
N ASP A 75 -22.38 -5.69 23.75
CA ASP A 75 -22.24 -7.01 23.13
C ASP A 75 -22.65 -6.93 21.65
N TYR A 76 -21.81 -6.29 20.83
CA TYR A 76 -22.08 -6.14 19.40
C TYR A 76 -21.48 -7.32 18.64
N LYS A 77 -22.36 -8.06 17.94
CA LYS A 77 -21.99 -9.16 17.06
C LYS A 77 -21.99 -8.70 15.60
N VAL A 78 -20.82 -8.76 14.96
CA VAL A 78 -20.66 -8.55 13.53
C VAL A 78 -21.33 -9.71 12.77
N THR A 79 -22.13 -9.37 11.77
CA THR A 79 -22.79 -10.33 10.87
C THR A 79 -22.56 -9.93 9.41
N ALA A 80 -22.67 -10.88 8.48
CA ALA A 80 -22.51 -10.62 7.05
C ALA A 80 -23.58 -9.67 6.47
N GLN A 81 -24.73 -9.55 7.14
CA GLN A 81 -25.81 -8.63 6.78
C GLN A 81 -25.75 -7.31 7.56
N GLY A 82 -24.77 -7.15 8.45
CA GLY A 82 -24.61 -6.00 9.31
C GLY A 82 -23.93 -4.80 8.63
N SER A 83 -24.15 -3.61 9.19
CA SER A 83 -23.54 -2.36 8.69
C SER A 83 -22.02 -2.38 8.72
N VAL A 84 -21.40 -2.96 9.76
CA VAL A 84 -19.94 -3.11 9.85
C VAL A 84 -19.39 -3.92 8.68
N PHE A 85 -20.05 -5.01 8.30
CA PHE A 85 -19.63 -5.83 7.16
C PHE A 85 -19.80 -5.10 5.83
N GLY A 86 -20.94 -4.43 5.62
CA GLY A 86 -21.19 -3.64 4.41
C GLY A 86 -20.13 -2.54 4.21
N VAL A 87 -19.87 -1.75 5.25
CA VAL A 87 -18.86 -0.69 5.22
C VAL A 87 -17.46 -1.27 5.04
N ALA A 88 -17.10 -2.33 5.75
CA ALA A 88 -15.79 -2.98 5.62
C ALA A 88 -15.54 -3.49 4.20
N THR A 89 -16.52 -4.16 3.59
CA THR A 89 -16.43 -4.67 2.22
C THR A 89 -16.26 -3.54 1.21
N GLN A 90 -17.02 -2.46 1.36
CA GLN A 90 -16.84 -1.26 0.55
C GLN A 90 -15.42 -0.68 0.69
N ARG A 91 -14.94 -0.52 1.93
CA ARG A 91 -13.59 0.02 2.20
C ARG A 91 -12.48 -0.87 1.65
N LEU A 92 -12.66 -2.19 1.70
CA LEU A 92 -11.75 -3.15 1.07
C LEU A 92 -11.76 -3.02 -0.47
N ALA A 93 -12.90 -2.78 -1.09
CA ALA A 93 -12.97 -2.51 -2.53
C ALA A 93 -12.23 -1.21 -2.91
N GLU A 94 -12.45 -0.13 -2.16
CA GLU A 94 -11.77 1.15 -2.35
C GLU A 94 -10.24 1.02 -2.16
N TRP A 95 -9.82 0.35 -1.09
CA TRP A 95 -8.41 0.08 -0.80
C TRP A 95 -7.73 -0.70 -1.93
N ARG A 96 -8.37 -1.74 -2.47
CA ARG A 96 -7.84 -2.51 -3.62
C ARG A 96 -7.77 -1.67 -4.89
N SER A 97 -8.81 -0.88 -5.16
CA SER A 97 -8.81 0.02 -6.31
C SER A 97 -7.70 1.07 -6.24
N ASN A 98 -7.26 1.46 -5.04
CA ASN A 98 -6.17 2.41 -4.85
C ASN A 98 -4.81 1.86 -5.33
N PHE A 99 -4.59 0.53 -5.34
CA PHE A 99 -3.37 -0.03 -5.96
C PHE A 99 -3.36 0.27 -7.45
N GLY A 100 -4.44 -0.11 -8.15
CA GLY A 100 -4.58 0.08 -9.60
C GLY A 100 -4.36 1.53 -10.05
N SER A 101 -4.90 2.51 -9.31
CA SER A 101 -4.72 3.93 -9.65
C SER A 101 -3.34 4.47 -9.24
N THR A 102 -2.79 4.03 -8.10
CA THR A 102 -1.45 4.46 -7.66
C THR A 102 -0.36 3.88 -8.54
N GLY A 103 -0.42 2.60 -8.91
CA GLY A 103 0.55 1.97 -9.81
C GLY A 103 0.56 2.64 -11.17
N LEU A 104 -0.62 3.02 -11.67
CA LEU A 104 -0.73 3.76 -12.93
C LEU A 104 -0.12 5.15 -12.85
N ALA A 105 -0.33 5.90 -11.76
CA ALA A 105 0.33 7.19 -11.56
C ALA A 105 1.85 7.08 -11.47
N ILE A 106 2.37 6.02 -10.82
CA ILE A 106 3.83 5.77 -10.73
C ILE A 106 4.41 5.48 -12.13
N MET A 107 3.77 4.61 -12.91
CA MET A 107 4.25 4.29 -14.25
C MET A 107 4.14 5.49 -15.20
N MET A 108 3.08 6.29 -15.11
CA MET A 108 2.95 7.51 -15.91
C MET A 108 4.08 8.49 -15.65
N ASP A 109 4.33 8.79 -14.37
CA ASP A 109 5.43 9.68 -13.96
C ASP A 109 6.79 9.15 -14.46
N PHE A 110 7.00 7.82 -14.45
CA PHE A 110 8.19 7.21 -15.05
C PHE A 110 8.25 7.40 -16.57
N PHE A 111 7.18 7.10 -17.31
CA PHE A 111 7.14 7.24 -18.77
C PHE A 111 7.32 8.70 -19.21
N THR A 112 6.67 9.64 -18.54
CA THR A 112 6.82 11.08 -18.82
C THR A 112 8.25 11.56 -18.61
N ARG A 113 8.98 10.99 -17.63
CA ARG A 113 10.39 11.33 -17.38
C ARG A 113 11.38 10.67 -18.35
N ASN A 114 10.93 9.70 -19.14
CA ASN A 114 11.70 9.04 -20.19
C ASN A 114 11.00 9.24 -21.56
N ALA A 115 10.49 10.46 -21.79
CA ALA A 115 9.74 10.81 -23.00
C ALA A 115 10.61 10.85 -24.28
N ASP A 116 11.91 10.72 -24.15
CA ASP A 116 12.88 10.51 -25.23
C ASP A 116 12.83 9.09 -25.80
N THR A 117 12.28 8.13 -25.05
CA THR A 117 12.02 6.77 -25.52
C THR A 117 10.56 6.63 -25.92
N ASP A 118 10.30 5.94 -27.04
CA ASP A 118 8.94 5.60 -27.46
C ASP A 118 8.23 4.77 -26.35
N PRO A 119 6.99 5.13 -25.95
CA PRO A 119 6.27 4.42 -24.89
C PRO A 119 6.07 2.92 -25.13
N GLU A 120 5.89 2.49 -26.38
CA GLU A 120 5.76 1.06 -26.67
C GLU A 120 7.09 0.34 -26.43
N THR A 121 8.19 0.92 -26.91
CA THR A 121 9.54 0.39 -26.69
C THR A 121 9.88 0.31 -25.20
N LEU A 122 9.64 1.37 -24.44
CA LEU A 122 9.91 1.39 -23.00
C LEU A 122 9.04 0.38 -22.24
N ALA A 123 7.77 0.24 -22.63
CA ALA A 123 6.88 -0.75 -22.03
C ALA A 123 7.33 -2.18 -22.34
N ASP A 124 7.83 -2.43 -23.55
CA ASP A 124 8.31 -3.76 -23.95
C ASP A 124 9.56 -4.15 -23.17
N VAL A 125 10.52 -3.25 -22.96
CA VAL A 125 11.68 -3.48 -22.08
C VAL A 125 11.25 -3.79 -20.65
N LEU A 126 10.29 -3.04 -20.10
CA LEU A 126 9.81 -3.28 -18.73
C LEU A 126 9.08 -4.63 -18.59
N LEU A 127 8.33 -5.04 -19.61
CA LEU A 127 7.55 -6.28 -19.61
C LEU A 127 8.40 -7.51 -19.97
N GLU A 128 9.47 -7.32 -20.73
CA GLU A 128 10.46 -8.34 -21.00
C GLU A 128 11.04 -8.85 -19.68
N ASP A 129 10.94 -10.16 -19.50
CA ASP A 129 11.42 -10.86 -18.30
C ASP A 129 10.93 -10.30 -16.95
N PHE A 130 9.82 -9.55 -17.00
CA PHE A 130 9.27 -8.80 -15.87
C PHE A 130 10.29 -7.83 -15.23
N ALA A 131 11.20 -7.22 -16.00
CA ALA A 131 12.24 -6.33 -15.50
C ALA A 131 11.71 -5.29 -14.48
N PHE A 132 10.47 -4.81 -14.67
CA PHE A 132 9.80 -3.88 -13.76
C PHE A 132 9.67 -4.33 -12.29
N ILE A 133 9.83 -5.62 -11.95
CA ILE A 133 9.79 -6.11 -10.57
C ILE A 133 11.16 -6.17 -9.90
N TYR A 134 12.26 -6.17 -10.66
CA TYR A 134 13.61 -6.36 -10.12
C TYR A 134 14.20 -5.08 -9.57
N GLU A 135 15.02 -5.19 -8.51
CA GLU A 135 15.74 -4.06 -7.91
C GLU A 135 16.66 -3.38 -8.93
N ASP A 136 17.32 -4.20 -9.75
CA ASP A 136 18.14 -3.84 -10.89
C ASP A 136 17.52 -4.41 -12.16
N MET A 137 17.21 -3.56 -13.15
CA MET A 137 16.56 -3.96 -14.39
C MET A 137 17.52 -4.57 -15.40
N GLU A 138 18.83 -4.37 -15.21
CA GLU A 138 19.88 -4.91 -16.09
C GLU A 138 20.42 -6.23 -15.56
N ASN A 139 20.31 -6.46 -14.24
CA ASN A 139 20.72 -7.70 -13.58
C ASN A 139 19.53 -8.36 -12.87
N LEU A 140 18.86 -9.27 -13.58
CA LEU A 140 17.64 -9.95 -13.13
C LEU A 140 17.90 -11.07 -12.10
N ASP A 141 18.55 -10.74 -10.98
CA ASP A 141 18.74 -11.66 -9.85
C ASP A 141 17.37 -12.04 -9.24
N PRO A 142 16.98 -13.34 -9.26
CA PRO A 142 15.72 -13.78 -8.68
C PRO A 142 15.57 -13.43 -7.20
N MET A 143 16.66 -13.25 -6.45
CA MET A 143 16.61 -12.83 -5.04
C MET A 143 16.31 -11.33 -4.87
N GLN A 144 16.38 -10.56 -5.95
CA GLN A 144 16.09 -9.12 -6.02
C GLN A 144 14.76 -8.81 -6.72
N ALA A 145 14.08 -9.82 -7.28
CA ALA A 145 12.71 -9.68 -7.77
C ALA A 145 11.78 -9.09 -6.69
N PHE A 146 10.70 -8.40 -7.09
CA PHE A 146 9.73 -7.68 -6.25
C PHE A 146 10.28 -6.54 -5.38
N ARG A 147 11.49 -6.04 -5.67
CA ARG A 147 12.13 -4.93 -4.96
C ARG A 147 12.45 -3.73 -5.86
N SER A 148 11.94 -3.70 -7.09
CA SER A 148 12.08 -2.51 -7.93
C SER A 148 11.63 -1.24 -7.21
N PRO A 149 12.19 -0.07 -7.58
CA PRO A 149 11.75 1.21 -7.03
C PRO A 149 10.23 1.40 -7.15
N PHE A 150 9.64 0.94 -8.24
CA PHE A 150 8.20 0.99 -8.49
C PHE A 150 7.41 0.12 -7.51
N MET A 151 7.85 -1.12 -7.29
CA MET A 151 7.24 -2.06 -6.35
C MET A 151 7.27 -1.50 -4.93
N LEU A 152 8.44 -1.04 -4.49
CA LEU A 152 8.63 -0.50 -3.15
C LEU A 152 7.83 0.79 -2.94
N GLN A 153 7.77 1.67 -3.95
CA GLN A 153 6.98 2.91 -3.88
C GLN A 153 5.48 2.61 -3.84
N LEU A 154 4.99 1.70 -4.68
CA LEU A 154 3.57 1.33 -4.69
C LEU A 154 3.19 0.66 -3.37
N PHE A 155 4.01 -0.27 -2.88
CA PHE A 155 3.77 -0.94 -1.61
C PHE A 155 3.75 0.05 -0.44
N ALA A 156 4.71 0.98 -0.40
CA ALA A 156 4.80 2.00 0.62
C ALA A 156 3.56 2.92 0.63
N THR A 157 3.16 3.42 -0.54
CA THR A 157 2.14 4.46 -0.66
C THR A 157 0.72 3.91 -0.64
N ALA A 158 0.47 2.74 -1.24
CA ALA A 158 -0.87 2.16 -1.33
C ALA A 158 -1.24 1.31 -0.10
N HIS A 159 -0.27 0.66 0.54
CA HIS A 159 -0.56 -0.23 1.67
C HIS A 159 0.07 0.20 2.98
N LEU A 160 1.40 0.39 3.04
CA LEU A 160 2.06 0.67 4.32
C LEU A 160 1.54 1.97 4.96
N HIS A 161 1.21 2.97 4.13
CA HIS A 161 0.52 4.17 4.59
C HIS A 161 -0.90 3.90 5.12
N ALA A 162 -1.66 3.01 4.47
CA ALA A 162 -3.04 2.69 4.83
C ALA A 162 -3.17 1.90 6.14
N ILE A 163 -2.12 1.16 6.53
CA ILE A 163 -2.07 0.40 7.79
C ILE A 163 -1.39 1.16 8.93
N LEU A 164 -1.04 2.45 8.74
CA LEU A 164 -0.55 3.29 9.83
C LEU A 164 -1.64 3.44 10.89
N GLY A 165 -1.29 3.13 12.14
CA GLY A 165 -2.24 3.15 13.26
C GLY A 165 -3.05 1.86 13.46
N HIS A 166 -2.70 0.76 12.78
CA HIS A 166 -3.26 -0.55 13.12
C HIS A 166 -2.96 -0.91 14.59
N VAL A 167 -3.82 -1.74 15.16
CA VAL A 167 -3.67 -2.25 16.53
C VAL A 167 -3.31 -3.73 16.55
N GLU A 168 -2.76 -4.17 17.69
CA GLU A 168 -2.49 -5.57 17.94
C GLU A 168 -3.78 -6.32 18.24
N VAL A 169 -4.12 -7.29 17.38
CA VAL A 169 -5.26 -8.19 17.56
C VAL A 169 -4.69 -9.60 17.66
N PRO A 170 -4.50 -10.14 18.89
CA PRO A 170 -3.84 -11.41 19.11
C PRO A 170 -4.47 -12.57 18.33
N ALA A 171 -5.81 -12.60 18.25
CA ALA A 171 -6.57 -13.63 17.52
C ALA A 171 -6.22 -13.68 16.02
N LEU A 172 -5.75 -12.56 15.44
CA LEU A 172 -5.36 -12.44 14.04
C LEU A 172 -3.83 -12.40 13.85
N LYS A 173 -3.05 -12.46 14.95
CA LYS A 173 -1.59 -12.37 14.94
C LYS A 173 -1.07 -11.12 14.19
N THR A 174 -1.74 -9.98 14.33
CA THR A 174 -1.41 -8.78 13.52
C THR A 174 0.03 -8.30 13.68
N TYR A 175 0.66 -8.52 14.84
CA TYR A 175 2.09 -8.28 15.02
C TYR A 175 2.94 -8.99 13.95
N VAL A 176 2.71 -10.30 13.75
CA VAL A 176 3.42 -11.11 12.76
C VAL A 176 3.06 -10.67 11.34
N LEU A 177 1.75 -10.45 11.10
CA LEU A 177 1.27 -10.00 9.78
C LEU A 177 1.94 -8.70 9.36
N SER A 178 2.12 -7.76 10.29
CA SER A 178 2.74 -6.45 10.03
C SER A 178 4.20 -6.53 9.57
N VAL A 179 4.85 -7.68 9.73
CA VAL A 179 6.27 -7.85 9.42
C VAL A 179 6.48 -8.79 8.23
N VAL A 180 5.79 -9.92 8.20
CA VAL A 180 6.00 -10.97 7.19
C VAL A 180 4.75 -11.36 6.41
N GLY A 181 3.56 -10.95 6.84
CA GLY A 181 2.28 -11.30 6.20
C GLY A 181 1.91 -10.39 5.04
N MET A 182 2.85 -10.02 4.17
CA MET A 182 2.64 -9.01 3.12
C MET A 182 2.64 -9.59 1.69
N THR A 183 2.66 -10.93 1.56
CA THR A 183 2.72 -11.63 0.28
C THR A 183 1.61 -11.20 -0.68
N GLY A 184 0.39 -11.14 -0.18
CA GLY A 184 -0.79 -10.74 -0.93
C GLY A 184 -0.65 -9.32 -1.51
N VAL A 185 -0.24 -8.38 -0.66
CA VAL A 185 -0.03 -6.99 -1.04
C VAL A 185 1.04 -6.84 -2.12
N ILE A 186 2.16 -7.54 -1.99
CA ILE A 186 3.24 -7.46 -2.98
C ILE A 186 2.76 -8.07 -4.32
N GLY A 187 1.96 -9.15 -4.27
CA GLY A 187 1.36 -9.72 -5.48
C GLY A 187 0.43 -8.75 -6.21
N ILE A 188 -0.45 -8.04 -5.49
CA ILE A 188 -1.33 -7.04 -6.12
C ILE A 188 -0.55 -5.80 -6.60
N CYS A 189 0.57 -5.45 -5.95
CA CYS A 189 1.47 -4.41 -6.46
C CYS A 189 2.04 -4.80 -7.83
N ALA A 190 2.58 -6.01 -7.98
CA ALA A 190 3.13 -6.48 -9.24
C ALA A 190 2.06 -6.51 -10.35
N ALA A 191 0.89 -7.08 -10.07
CA ALA A 191 -0.23 -7.09 -11.02
C ALA A 191 -0.70 -5.68 -11.40
N SER A 192 -0.69 -4.74 -10.45
CA SER A 192 -1.07 -3.36 -10.70
C SER A 192 -0.07 -2.63 -11.61
N LEU A 193 1.23 -2.89 -11.45
CA LEU A 193 2.28 -2.29 -12.28
C LEU A 193 2.27 -2.89 -13.68
N GLU A 194 2.17 -4.21 -13.81
CA GLU A 194 2.04 -4.87 -15.11
C GLU A 194 0.84 -4.34 -15.88
N ARG A 195 -0.31 -4.18 -15.20
CA ARG A 195 -1.49 -3.52 -15.79
C ARG A 195 -1.18 -2.13 -16.28
N ALA A 196 -0.49 -1.33 -15.47
CA ALA A 196 -0.18 0.05 -15.81
C ALA A 196 0.73 0.13 -17.04
N ILE A 197 1.77 -0.69 -17.10
CA ILE A 197 2.71 -0.76 -18.22
C ILE A 197 1.98 -1.20 -19.51
N LYS A 198 1.18 -2.28 -19.44
CA LYS A 198 0.37 -2.74 -20.57
C LYS A 198 -0.63 -1.69 -21.08
N ARG A 199 -1.11 -0.80 -20.20
CA ARG A 199 -2.01 0.31 -20.59
C ARG A 199 -1.27 1.43 -21.30
N LEU A 200 -0.08 1.77 -20.81
CA LEU A 200 0.77 2.83 -21.38
C LEU A 200 1.31 2.41 -22.74
N ARG A 201 1.70 1.13 -22.90
CA ARG A 201 2.16 0.57 -24.18
C ARG A 201 1.24 0.90 -25.36
N VAL A 202 -0.06 0.66 -25.21
CA VAL A 202 -1.04 0.82 -26.30
C VAL A 202 -1.62 2.24 -26.39
N ASN A 203 -1.01 3.23 -25.72
CA ASN A 203 -1.55 4.58 -25.54
C ASN A 203 -3.04 4.60 -25.13
N ALA A 204 -3.50 3.55 -24.45
CA ALA A 204 -4.90 3.37 -24.07
C ALA A 204 -5.17 4.12 -22.76
N ILE A 205 -4.65 5.34 -22.63
CA ILE A 205 -4.97 6.22 -21.52
C ILE A 205 -5.20 7.60 -22.07
N ASP A 206 -6.40 8.10 -21.85
CA ASP A 206 -6.77 9.46 -22.21
C ASP A 206 -6.18 10.38 -21.14
N ILE A 207 -5.05 11.00 -21.45
CA ILE A 207 -4.36 11.97 -20.59
C ILE A 207 -4.81 13.34 -21.07
N ASP A 208 -5.64 14.00 -20.26
CA ASP A 208 -5.96 15.42 -20.46
C ASP A 208 -4.64 16.23 -20.43
N VAL A 209 -4.36 16.99 -21.50
CA VAL A 209 -3.04 17.62 -21.73
C VAL A 209 -2.66 18.59 -20.60
N ASP A 210 -3.66 19.13 -19.90
CA ASP A 210 -3.49 19.99 -18.72
C ASP A 210 -3.04 19.23 -17.44
N THR A 211 -2.81 17.92 -17.51
CA THR A 211 -2.51 17.07 -16.34
C THR A 211 -1.01 16.79 -16.14
N LEU A 212 -0.16 17.13 -17.11
CA LEU A 212 1.27 16.79 -17.11
C LEU A 212 2.09 17.58 -16.06
N ASP A 213 1.60 18.75 -15.64
CA ASP A 213 2.27 19.60 -14.63
C ASP A 213 1.87 19.30 -13.17
N LEU A 214 1.06 18.26 -12.93
CA LEU A 214 0.49 17.98 -11.61
C LEU A 214 1.20 16.84 -10.89
N GLY A 215 1.45 17.02 -9.59
CA GLY A 215 2.04 15.97 -8.75
C GLY A 215 1.18 14.69 -8.65
N PRO A 216 1.76 13.55 -8.23
CA PRO A 216 1.11 12.22 -8.30
C PRO A 216 -0.25 12.11 -7.60
N ALA A 217 -0.46 12.90 -6.54
CA ALA A 217 -1.72 12.93 -5.79
C ALA A 217 -2.87 13.62 -6.56
N GLN A 218 -2.57 14.57 -7.45
CA GLN A 218 -3.56 15.31 -8.24
C GLN A 218 -3.84 14.63 -9.58
N MET A 219 -2.83 13.97 -10.17
CA MET A 219 -2.97 13.14 -11.38
C MET A 219 -4.03 12.03 -11.22
N LYS A 220 -4.13 11.45 -10.00
CA LYS A 220 -5.16 10.46 -9.62
C LYS A 220 -6.60 10.89 -9.91
N ARG A 221 -6.93 12.19 -9.93
CA ARG A 221 -8.32 12.67 -10.10
C ARG A 221 -8.76 12.83 -11.55
N LYS A 222 -7.82 12.89 -12.50
CA LYS A 222 -8.12 13.17 -13.92
C LYS A 222 -7.88 11.98 -14.85
N LEU A 223 -7.29 10.90 -14.36
CA LEU A 223 -7.03 9.71 -15.16
C LEU A 223 -8.30 8.92 -15.49
N ARG A 224 -8.60 8.75 -16.78
CA ARG A 224 -9.72 7.92 -17.24
C ARG A 224 -9.22 6.71 -18.00
N THR A 225 -9.80 5.55 -17.69
CA THR A 225 -9.62 4.36 -18.53
C THR A 225 -10.48 4.53 -19.78
N PRO A 226 -9.97 4.19 -20.97
CA PRO A 226 -10.77 4.20 -22.18
C PRO A 226 -11.97 3.29 -22.01
N LYS A 227 -13.09 3.70 -22.60
CA LYS A 227 -14.26 2.84 -22.70
C LYS A 227 -14.05 1.90 -23.89
N THR A 228 -14.34 0.62 -23.71
CA THR A 228 -14.46 -0.35 -24.80
C THR A 228 -15.92 -0.67 -25.02
N PHE A 229 -16.32 -0.84 -26.28
CA PHE A 229 -17.69 -1.17 -26.62
C PHE A 229 -18.01 -2.60 -26.19
N ASN A 230 -18.92 -2.77 -25.23
CA ASN A 230 -19.36 -4.08 -24.80
C ASN A 230 -20.48 -4.59 -25.72
N LYS A 231 -20.15 -5.56 -26.57
CA LYS A 231 -21.10 -6.18 -27.52
C LYS A 231 -22.31 -6.84 -26.84
N ALA A 232 -22.17 -7.32 -25.61
CA ALA A 232 -23.25 -7.99 -24.88
C ALA A 232 -24.28 -7.01 -24.31
N THR A 233 -23.85 -5.82 -23.89
CA THR A 233 -24.76 -4.79 -23.34
C THR A 233 -25.13 -3.70 -24.35
N GLY A 234 -24.45 -3.65 -25.50
CA GLY A 234 -24.60 -2.61 -26.50
C GLY A 234 -24.15 -1.22 -26.02
N LYS A 235 -23.34 -1.15 -24.96
CA LYS A 235 -22.89 0.10 -24.33
C LYS A 235 -21.39 0.13 -24.18
N ASP A 236 -20.83 1.32 -24.30
CA ASP A 236 -19.45 1.60 -23.90
C ASP A 236 -19.26 1.33 -22.42
N SER A 237 -18.25 0.53 -22.10
CA SER A 237 -17.95 0.09 -20.75
C SER A 237 -16.46 0.22 -20.44
N THR A 238 -16.13 0.47 -19.17
CA THR A 238 -14.75 0.41 -18.67
C THR A 238 -14.42 -0.96 -18.06
N THR A 239 -15.37 -1.91 -18.06
CA THR A 239 -15.26 -3.20 -17.34
C THR A 239 -14.08 -4.05 -17.81
N GLU A 240 -13.84 -4.11 -19.13
CA GLU A 240 -12.70 -4.85 -19.70
C GLU A 240 -11.35 -4.26 -19.25
N ASN A 241 -11.35 -2.98 -18.91
CA ASN A 241 -10.17 -2.23 -18.51
C ASN A 241 -10.02 -2.07 -17.00
N ALA A 242 -10.98 -2.58 -16.24
CA ALA A 242 -11.03 -2.47 -14.79
C ALA A 242 -9.92 -3.31 -14.13
N PHE A 243 -9.33 -2.77 -13.07
CA PHE A 243 -8.49 -3.53 -12.16
C PHE A 243 -9.41 -4.37 -11.26
N SER A 244 -9.83 -5.53 -11.77
CA SER A 244 -10.84 -6.39 -11.17
C SER A 244 -10.38 -7.84 -11.16
N ILE A 245 -11.05 -8.68 -10.37
CA ILE A 245 -10.72 -10.11 -10.28
C ILE A 245 -10.82 -10.82 -11.63
N ASN A 246 -11.85 -10.52 -12.42
CA ASN A 246 -12.09 -11.19 -13.68
C ASN A 246 -10.95 -10.95 -14.68
N ASN A 247 -10.24 -9.82 -14.54
CA ASN A 247 -9.18 -9.42 -15.46
C ASN A 247 -7.78 -9.69 -14.89
N TRP A 248 -7.59 -9.60 -13.56
CA TRP A 248 -6.26 -9.59 -12.91
C TRP A 248 -6.12 -10.58 -11.75
N GLY A 249 -7.16 -11.36 -11.43
CA GLY A 249 -7.16 -12.33 -10.34
C GLY A 249 -6.08 -13.41 -10.51
N SER A 250 -6.03 -14.05 -11.68
CA SER A 250 -5.06 -15.11 -11.99
C SER A 250 -3.61 -14.59 -12.02
N VAL A 251 -3.39 -13.41 -12.60
CA VAL A 251 -2.09 -12.73 -12.63
C VAL A 251 -1.61 -12.44 -11.20
N THR A 252 -2.48 -11.87 -10.37
CA THR A 252 -2.18 -11.60 -8.96
C THR A 252 -1.82 -12.88 -8.21
N ALA A 253 -2.61 -13.96 -8.40
CA ALA A 253 -2.36 -15.24 -7.75
C ALA A 253 -1.00 -15.84 -8.13
N SER A 254 -0.60 -15.70 -9.40
CA SER A 254 0.69 -16.17 -9.89
C SER A 254 1.86 -15.46 -9.20
N TYR A 255 1.77 -14.13 -9.05
CA TYR A 255 2.76 -13.37 -8.28
C TYR A 255 2.77 -13.76 -6.79
N VAL A 256 1.60 -13.94 -6.17
CA VAL A 256 1.51 -14.35 -4.76
C VAL A 256 2.24 -15.69 -4.54
N VAL A 257 2.10 -16.65 -5.45
CA VAL A 257 2.84 -17.92 -5.38
C VAL A 257 4.34 -17.69 -5.46
N ALA A 258 4.82 -16.92 -6.43
CA ALA A 258 6.24 -16.63 -6.61
C ALA A 258 6.87 -15.91 -5.40
N ILE A 259 6.17 -14.92 -4.84
CA ILE A 259 6.63 -14.16 -3.66
C ILE A 259 6.67 -15.07 -2.42
N LYS A 260 5.68 -15.94 -2.26
CA LYS A 260 5.61 -16.86 -1.13
C LYS A 260 6.81 -17.81 -1.07
N ALA A 261 7.32 -18.23 -2.23
CA ALA A 261 8.50 -19.08 -2.33
C ALA A 261 9.78 -18.43 -1.75
N LYS A 262 9.84 -17.09 -1.67
CA LYS A 262 11.01 -16.36 -1.14
C LYS A 262 11.15 -16.43 0.39
N GLY A 263 10.07 -16.78 1.10
CA GLY A 263 10.08 -16.97 2.56
C GLY A 263 10.04 -15.70 3.41
N ASP A 264 9.97 -15.91 4.73
CA ASP A 264 9.67 -14.87 5.71
C ASP A 264 10.78 -13.83 5.89
N ASP A 265 12.05 -14.22 5.77
CA ASP A 265 13.17 -13.29 5.91
C ASP A 265 13.21 -12.29 4.75
N TYR A 266 12.96 -12.78 3.54
CA TYR A 266 12.80 -11.95 2.36
C TYR A 266 11.61 -10.99 2.51
N MET A 267 10.46 -11.45 3.03
CA MET A 267 9.30 -10.59 3.33
C MET A 267 9.60 -9.51 4.36
N ARG A 268 10.30 -9.86 5.43
CA ARG A 268 10.71 -8.93 6.48
C ARG A 268 11.60 -7.83 5.91
N THR A 269 12.63 -8.20 5.16
CA THR A 269 13.59 -7.25 4.58
C THR A 269 12.93 -6.35 3.55
N THR A 270 12.09 -6.88 2.65
CA THR A 270 11.31 -6.07 1.68
C THR A 270 10.38 -5.08 2.40
N THR A 271 9.66 -5.52 3.44
CA THR A 271 8.76 -4.65 4.24
C THR A 271 9.54 -3.54 4.95
N LEU A 272 10.71 -3.85 5.52
CA LEU A 272 11.56 -2.84 6.15
C LEU A 272 12.08 -1.81 5.15
N THR A 273 12.50 -2.24 3.95
CA THR A 273 12.95 -1.34 2.89
C THR A 273 11.84 -0.39 2.45
N ALA A 274 10.65 -0.90 2.17
CA ALA A 274 9.50 -0.07 1.81
C ALA A 274 9.09 0.91 2.94
N ARG A 275 9.16 0.49 4.22
CA ARG A 275 8.95 1.41 5.36
C ARG A 275 9.98 2.52 5.44
N LYS A 276 11.26 2.22 5.17
CA LYS A 276 12.33 3.24 5.11
C LYS A 276 12.05 4.24 3.99
N LEU A 277 11.54 3.78 2.84
CA LEU A 277 11.14 4.64 1.73
C LEU A 277 9.97 5.55 2.14
N LEU A 278 8.93 5.02 2.80
CA LEU A 278 7.79 5.82 3.28
C LEU A 278 8.22 6.96 4.22
N LYS A 279 9.14 6.67 5.15
CA LYS A 279 9.70 7.70 6.05
C LYS A 279 10.46 8.79 5.28
N LYS A 280 11.23 8.40 4.26
CA LYS A 280 11.97 9.33 3.40
C LYS A 280 11.04 10.22 2.58
N LEU A 281 9.95 9.68 2.03
CA LEU A 281 8.95 10.44 1.27
C LEU A 281 8.27 11.52 2.12
N GLY A 282 8.16 11.33 3.43
CA GLY A 282 7.73 12.37 4.36
C GLY A 282 8.78 13.46 4.63
N SER A 283 10.00 13.33 4.11
CA SER A 283 11.14 14.23 4.36
C SER A 283 11.80 14.83 3.11
N VAL A 284 11.96 14.09 2.00
CA VAL A 284 12.60 14.55 0.74
C VAL A 284 12.14 13.67 -0.45
N GLY A 285 11.87 14.28 -1.62
CA GLY A 285 11.29 13.65 -2.82
C GLY A 285 12.20 12.69 -3.63
N LEU A 286 11.59 12.02 -4.61
CA LEU A 286 12.00 10.78 -5.31
C LEU A 286 13.21 10.86 -6.26
N GLN A 287 13.95 11.96 -6.33
CA GLN A 287 14.85 12.23 -7.48
C GLN A 287 16.08 11.33 -7.60
N LYS A 288 16.50 10.63 -6.54
CA LYS A 288 17.81 9.93 -6.54
C LYS A 288 17.82 8.52 -7.14
N TYR A 289 16.68 7.98 -7.56
CA TYR A 289 16.55 6.58 -7.97
C TYR A 289 16.37 6.38 -9.49
N PHE A 290 16.46 7.44 -10.29
CA PHE A 290 16.17 7.40 -11.74
C PHE A 290 17.38 7.79 -12.60
N ARG A 291 18.60 7.42 -12.20
CA ARG A 291 19.77 7.48 -13.08
C ARG A 291 20.21 6.04 -13.37
N THR A 292 20.19 5.67 -14.64
CA THR A 292 20.62 4.38 -15.20
C THR A 292 21.87 4.59 -16.05
N ASP A 293 22.85 3.67 -15.94
CA ASP A 293 24.00 3.51 -16.82
C ASP A 293 23.96 2.04 -17.32
N ASP A 294 24.10 1.88 -18.64
CA ASP A 294 23.67 0.80 -19.59
C ASP A 294 24.64 -0.41 -19.76
N ASP A 295 24.14 -1.64 -20.03
CA ASP A 295 24.45 -2.51 -21.23
C ASP A 295 24.02 -4.02 -21.10
N GLY A 296 23.11 -4.44 -21.99
CA GLY A 296 22.86 -5.73 -22.72
C GLY A 296 23.19 -7.17 -22.22
N SER A 297 22.21 -8.10 -22.33
CA SER A 297 22.24 -9.27 -23.28
C SER A 297 21.15 -10.36 -23.06
N GLU A 298 21.07 -11.28 -24.03
CA GLU A 298 19.99 -12.16 -24.55
C GLU A 298 19.19 -13.13 -23.65
N ALA A 299 17.95 -13.38 -24.11
CA ALA A 299 16.85 -14.06 -23.43
C ALA A 299 16.82 -15.60 -23.52
N VAL A 300 16.45 -16.22 -22.40
CA VAL A 300 16.00 -17.61 -22.25
C VAL A 300 14.62 -17.56 -21.58
N ASP A 301 13.68 -18.46 -21.94
CA ASP A 301 12.33 -18.48 -21.37
C ASP A 301 12.34 -18.73 -19.84
N ILE A 302 12.30 -17.65 -19.06
CA ILE A 302 12.51 -17.64 -17.59
C ILE A 302 11.25 -17.88 -16.76
N ARG A 303 10.07 -18.04 -17.38
CA ARG A 303 8.81 -18.25 -16.61
C ARG A 303 8.85 -19.52 -15.77
N ALA A 304 9.75 -20.46 -16.09
CA ALA A 304 9.99 -21.69 -15.36
C ALA A 304 11.13 -21.62 -14.33
N ILE A 305 11.84 -20.50 -14.19
CA ILE A 305 13.10 -20.38 -13.42
C ILE A 305 12.95 -19.53 -12.14
N LEU A 306 11.76 -18.95 -11.87
CA LEU A 306 11.48 -18.20 -10.64
C LEU A 306 11.37 -19.05 -9.35
N TRP A 307 11.87 -20.30 -9.37
CA TRP A 307 11.81 -21.28 -8.27
C TRP A 307 13.17 -21.50 -7.62
#